data_AF-A0A7J4IT63-F1
#
_entry.id   AF-A0A7J4IT63-F1
#
_cell.length_a   1.000
_cell.length_b   1.000
_cell.length_c   1.000
_cell.angle_alpha   90.00
_cell.angle_beta   90.00
_cell.angle_gamma   90.00
#
_symmetry.space_group_name_H-M   'P 1'
#
loop_
_entity.id
_entity.type
_entity.pdbx_description
1 polymer ?
#
loop_
_entity_poly.entity_id
_entity_poly.type
_entity_poly.pdbx_seq_one_letter_code
_entity_poly.pdbx_strand_id
1 'polypeptide(L)'
;MKKTAFLIIALLLAGTAFSHETAENNEEDLPESDAVLAFIYNNPPTNYLIVGFFGTIALIILSIVLKPKQDGTKKIIFAFIVAFIGIPSAYLAFSTVYENIVSETGGPVHWHADYEILVCGEPLELLESEGIENKVGSAEVHGHNDYRIHIEGTLLSEREASLGNFFRQIGGEMTETSLTVPLKDKTIGHWDNDMECPDGKQGKWKMVVNGTETEFNPEYVIAPYSTVPPGDYIEMVFE
;
A
#
# COMPACT_ATOMS: atom_id res chain seq x y z
N MET A 1 13.17 43.44 -3.69
CA MET A 1 11.91 42.96 -4.30
C MET A 1 12.12 41.88 -5.35
N LYS A 2 12.84 42.11 -6.46
CA LYS A 2 12.96 41.10 -7.55
C LYS A 2 13.59 39.76 -7.11
N LYS A 3 14.67 39.77 -6.32
CA LYS A 3 15.32 38.53 -5.83
C LYS A 3 14.45 37.72 -4.87
N THR A 4 13.63 38.39 -4.06
CA THR A 4 12.76 37.76 -3.06
C THR A 4 11.53 37.11 -3.70
N ALA A 5 10.92 37.79 -4.69
CA ALA A 5 9.83 37.22 -5.48
C ALA A 5 10.29 35.98 -6.26
N PHE A 6 11.52 36.01 -6.80
CA PHE A 6 12.11 34.87 -7.49
C PHE A 6 12.33 33.66 -6.56
N LEU A 7 12.77 33.88 -5.32
CA LEU A 7 12.96 32.80 -4.33
C LEU A 7 11.63 32.13 -3.94
N ILE A 8 10.56 32.91 -3.79
CA ILE A 8 9.22 32.39 -3.44
C ILE A 8 8.63 31.59 -4.60
N ILE A 9 8.75 32.11 -5.83
CA ILE A 9 8.32 31.37 -7.03
C ILE A 9 9.14 30.09 -7.19
N ALA A 10 10.45 30.13 -6.95
CA ALA A 10 11.31 28.94 -7.00
C ALA A 10 10.94 27.89 -5.94
N LEU A 11 10.58 28.30 -4.71
CA LEU A 11 10.12 27.38 -3.66
C LEU A 11 8.76 26.76 -3.97
N LEU A 12 7.82 27.54 -4.54
CA LEU A 12 6.52 27.03 -4.96
C LEU A 12 6.65 26.06 -6.15
N LEU A 13 7.53 26.35 -7.11
CA LEU A 13 7.79 25.48 -8.26
C LEU A 13 8.59 24.21 -7.88
N ALA A 14 9.46 24.30 -6.87
CA ALA A 14 10.15 23.12 -6.35
C ALA A 14 9.15 22.12 -5.76
N GLY A 15 8.14 22.59 -5.02
CA GLY A 15 7.07 21.73 -4.49
C GLY A 15 6.31 20.95 -5.57
N THR A 16 6.05 21.57 -6.73
CA THR A 16 5.38 20.90 -7.87
C THR A 16 6.28 19.94 -8.64
N ALA A 17 7.60 20.08 -8.55
CA ALA A 17 8.53 19.19 -9.23
C ALA A 17 8.74 17.87 -8.47
N PHE A 18 8.56 17.87 -7.14
CA PHE A 18 8.66 16.68 -6.29
C PHE A 18 7.32 15.94 -6.09
N SER A 19 6.19 16.53 -6.48
CA SER A 19 4.86 15.90 -6.36
C SER A 19 4.53 14.91 -7.48
N HIS A 20 5.52 14.58 -8.32
CA HIS A 20 5.34 13.77 -9.54
C HIS A 20 6.01 12.40 -9.43
N GLU A 21 6.03 11.81 -8.23
CA GLU A 21 6.30 10.38 -8.08
C GLU A 21 4.94 9.67 -8.21
N THR A 22 4.71 9.16 -9.42
CA THR A 22 3.52 8.41 -9.78
C THR A 22 3.51 7.13 -8.95
N ALA A 23 2.51 6.99 -8.08
CA ALA A 23 2.02 5.67 -7.73
C ALA A 23 1.79 4.92 -9.05
N GLU A 24 2.48 3.80 -9.24
CA GLU A 24 2.11 2.82 -10.27
C GLU A 24 0.72 2.34 -9.87
N ASN A 25 -0.30 3.02 -10.40
CA ASN A 25 -1.68 2.66 -10.22
C ASN A 25 -1.90 1.35 -10.98
N ASN A 26 -1.99 0.25 -10.25
CA ASN A 26 -2.81 -0.86 -10.69
C ASN A 26 -4.24 -0.30 -10.83
N GLU A 27 -4.72 -0.16 -12.07
CA GLU A 27 -6.13 0.08 -12.38
C GLU A 27 -6.94 -1.14 -11.94
N GLU A 28 -7.10 -1.36 -10.62
CA GLU A 28 -8.15 -2.21 -10.09
C GLU A 28 -9.40 -1.34 -9.88
N ASP A 29 -10.53 -1.84 -10.39
CA ASP A 29 -11.82 -1.17 -10.52
C ASP A 29 -12.30 -0.48 -9.24
N LEU A 30 -11.91 0.78 -9.04
CA LEU A 30 -12.60 1.65 -8.09
C LEU A 30 -14.05 1.77 -8.57
N PRO A 31 -15.05 1.56 -7.69
CA PRO A 31 -16.44 1.62 -8.09
C PRO A 31 -16.71 2.98 -8.73
N GLU A 32 -17.11 2.96 -10.00
CA GLU A 32 -17.32 4.09 -10.93
C GLU A 32 -18.25 5.20 -10.37
N SER A 33 -18.85 4.98 -9.20
CA SER A 33 -19.86 5.82 -8.56
C SER A 33 -19.36 6.70 -7.40
N ASP A 34 -18.13 6.56 -6.91
CA ASP A 34 -17.63 7.38 -5.79
C ASP A 34 -16.60 8.42 -6.22
N ALA A 35 -17.12 9.59 -6.63
CA ALA A 35 -16.32 10.74 -7.01
C ALA A 35 -15.42 11.27 -5.85
N VAL A 36 -15.75 10.98 -4.59
CA VAL A 36 -14.94 11.39 -3.44
C VAL A 36 -13.73 10.47 -3.29
N LEU A 37 -13.91 9.15 -3.37
CA LEU A 37 -12.80 8.19 -3.42
C LEU A 37 -11.88 8.49 -4.61
N ALA A 38 -12.45 8.67 -5.80
CA ALA A 38 -11.67 9.01 -6.99
C ALA A 38 -10.89 10.32 -6.80
N PHE A 39 -11.46 11.33 -6.14
CA PHE A 39 -10.74 12.56 -5.82
C PHE A 39 -9.59 12.33 -4.83
N ILE A 40 -9.82 11.59 -3.75
CA ILE A 40 -8.82 11.28 -2.74
C ILE A 40 -7.66 10.49 -3.35
N TYR A 41 -7.98 9.46 -4.13
CA TYR A 41 -7.02 8.58 -4.77
C TYR A 41 -6.18 9.31 -5.84
N ASN A 42 -6.84 10.08 -6.72
CA ASN A 42 -6.14 10.84 -7.76
C ASN A 42 -5.37 12.07 -7.23
N ASN A 43 -5.59 12.47 -5.98
CA ASN A 43 -4.89 13.59 -5.35
C ASN A 43 -4.30 13.12 -4.01
N PRO A 44 -3.18 12.36 -4.06
CA PRO A 44 -2.65 11.72 -2.88
C PRO A 44 -2.36 12.77 -1.79
N PRO A 45 -2.67 12.49 -0.52
CA PRO A 45 -2.52 13.46 0.57
C PRO A 45 -1.11 14.05 0.70
N THR A 46 -0.10 13.30 0.24
CA THR A 46 1.29 13.73 0.14
C THR A 46 1.46 15.04 -0.65
N ASN A 47 0.74 15.23 -1.74
CA ASN A 47 0.83 16.44 -2.57
C ASN A 47 0.33 17.68 -1.82
N TYR A 48 -0.81 17.57 -1.11
CA TYR A 48 -1.34 18.67 -0.30
C TYR A 48 -0.44 18.98 0.90
N LEU A 49 0.17 17.96 1.50
CA LEU A 49 1.14 18.14 2.57
C LEU A 49 2.38 18.88 2.10
N ILE A 50 2.94 18.50 0.94
CA ILE A 50 4.11 19.16 0.34
C ILE A 50 3.79 20.62 0.02
N VAL A 51 2.69 20.89 -0.68
CA VAL A 51 2.26 22.26 -1.01
C VAL A 51 1.99 23.08 0.26
N GLY A 52 1.31 22.48 1.23
CA GLY A 52 1.04 23.06 2.55
C GLY A 52 2.32 23.49 3.27
N PHE A 53 3.29 22.57 3.35
CA PHE A 53 4.57 22.76 4.01
C PHE A 53 5.41 23.86 3.34
N PHE A 54 5.65 23.75 2.03
CA PHE A 54 6.47 24.74 1.30
C PHE A 54 5.78 26.09 1.21
N GLY A 55 4.45 26.12 1.04
CA GLY A 55 3.66 27.35 1.06
C GLY A 55 3.76 28.06 2.42
N THR A 56 3.67 27.30 3.52
CA THR A 56 3.85 27.82 4.88
C THR A 56 5.26 28.40 5.09
N ILE A 57 6.31 27.69 4.70
CA ILE A 57 7.69 28.18 4.78
C ILE A 57 7.87 29.47 3.97
N ALA A 58 7.37 29.50 2.74
CA ALA A 58 7.47 30.67 1.87
C ALA A 58 6.77 31.90 2.50
N LEU A 59 5.61 31.72 3.13
CA LEU A 59 4.88 32.79 3.81
C LEU A 59 5.58 33.27 5.09
N ILE A 60 6.20 32.35 5.86
CA ILE A 60 7.03 32.71 7.02
C ILE A 60 8.23 33.55 6.57
N ILE A 61 8.96 33.11 5.54
CA ILE A 61 10.08 33.87 4.96
C ILE A 61 9.60 35.24 4.47
N LEU A 62 8.47 35.28 3.76
CA LEU A 62 7.87 36.53 3.28
C LEU A 62 7.54 37.48 4.42
N SER A 63 6.98 36.97 5.52
CA SER A 63 6.67 37.73 6.74
C SER A 63 7.93 38.37 7.33
N ILE A 64 9.03 37.61 7.41
CA ILE A 64 10.33 38.06 7.92
C ILE A 64 10.96 39.12 7.00
N VAL A 65 10.92 38.92 5.68
CA VAL A 65 11.58 39.81 4.71
C VAL A 65 10.80 41.11 4.50
N LEU A 66 9.48 41.05 4.37
CA LEU A 66 8.67 42.24 4.14
C LEU A 66 8.56 43.13 5.38
N LYS A 67 8.73 42.57 6.58
CA LYS A 67 8.52 43.27 7.87
C LYS A 67 7.31 44.21 7.80
N PRO A 68 6.12 43.70 7.46
CA PRO A 68 4.97 44.52 7.13
C PRO A 68 4.69 45.53 8.25
N LYS A 69 4.74 46.81 7.92
CA LYS A 69 4.51 47.90 8.88
C LYS A 69 3.02 48.12 9.17
N GLN A 70 2.17 47.80 8.20
CA GLN A 70 0.72 47.91 8.33
C GLN A 70 0.14 46.64 8.94
N ASP A 71 -0.76 46.80 9.91
CA ASP A 71 -1.39 45.67 10.59
C ASP A 71 -2.30 44.85 9.68
N GLY A 72 -2.86 45.47 8.62
CA GLY A 72 -3.65 44.75 7.61
C GLY A 72 -2.84 43.66 6.89
N THR A 73 -1.62 43.98 6.46
CA THR A 73 -0.75 43.01 5.76
C THR A 73 -0.33 41.85 6.67
N LYS A 74 -0.09 42.09 7.97
CA LYS A 74 0.21 41.03 8.94
C LYS A 74 -0.95 40.04 9.06
N LYS A 75 -2.18 40.56 9.18
CA LYS A 75 -3.39 39.73 9.26
C LYS A 75 -3.59 38.89 8.01
N ILE A 76 -3.33 39.45 6.82
CA ILE A 76 -3.43 38.71 5.55
C ILE A 76 -2.39 37.58 5.49
N ILE A 77 -1.12 37.87 5.77
CA ILE A 77 -0.07 36.83 5.75
C ILE A 77 -0.38 35.73 6.78
N PHE A 78 -0.82 36.11 7.98
CA PHE A 78 -1.22 35.16 9.01
C PHE A 78 -2.41 34.29 8.55
N ALA A 79 -3.44 34.90 7.95
CA ALA A 79 -4.58 34.15 7.42
C ALA A 79 -4.16 33.14 6.35
N PHE A 80 -3.22 33.49 5.47
CA PHE A 80 -2.67 32.53 4.51
C PHE A 80 -1.89 31.41 5.19
N ILE A 81 -1.04 31.70 6.19
CA ILE A 81 -0.35 30.65 6.95
C ILE A 81 -1.36 29.69 7.58
N VAL A 82 -2.40 30.22 8.22
CA VAL A 82 -3.48 29.42 8.78
C VAL A 82 -4.18 28.59 7.70
N ALA A 83 -4.40 29.13 6.50
CA ALA A 83 -5.00 28.38 5.40
C ALA A 83 -4.09 27.25 4.87
N PHE A 84 -2.79 27.51 4.69
CA PHE A 84 -1.82 26.52 4.20
C PHE A 84 -1.56 25.38 5.18
N ILE A 85 -1.80 25.59 6.47
CA ILE A 85 -1.76 24.53 7.49
C ILE A 85 -3.14 23.87 7.62
N GLY A 86 -4.18 24.68 7.78
CA GLY A 86 -5.52 24.23 8.11
C GLY A 86 -6.20 23.44 6.99
N ILE A 87 -5.99 23.80 5.72
CA ILE A 87 -6.60 23.08 4.60
C ILE A 87 -6.05 21.65 4.47
N PRO A 88 -4.71 21.41 4.39
CA PRO A 88 -4.18 20.04 4.39
C PRO A 88 -4.54 19.25 5.64
N SER A 89 -4.53 19.87 6.83
CA SER A 89 -4.94 19.19 8.06
C SER A 89 -6.41 18.78 8.05
N ALA A 90 -7.31 19.66 7.58
CA ALA A 90 -8.73 19.34 7.44
C ALA A 90 -8.97 18.27 6.37
N TYR A 91 -8.23 18.32 5.25
CA TYR A 91 -8.27 17.30 4.21
C TYR A 91 -7.87 15.93 4.74
N LEU A 92 -6.73 15.82 5.43
CA LEU A 92 -6.28 14.57 6.06
C LEU A 92 -7.28 14.05 7.08
N ALA A 93 -7.79 14.92 7.96
CA ALA A 93 -8.78 14.52 8.94
C ALA A 93 -10.07 14.00 8.27
N PHE A 94 -10.52 14.67 7.21
CA PHE A 94 -11.69 14.24 6.45
C PHE A 94 -11.44 12.94 5.70
N SER A 95 -10.30 12.79 5.00
CA SER A 95 -9.97 11.59 4.24
C SER A 95 -9.85 10.38 5.15
N THR A 96 -9.16 10.49 6.29
CA THR A 96 -9.06 9.39 7.26
C THR A 96 -10.42 9.00 7.82
N VAL A 97 -11.27 9.96 8.19
CA VAL A 97 -12.63 9.65 8.67
C VAL A 97 -13.45 9.00 7.56
N TYR A 98 -13.32 9.49 6.33
CA TYR A 98 -14.04 8.98 5.18
C TYR A 98 -13.63 7.54 4.85
N GLU A 99 -12.33 7.26 4.71
CA GLU A 99 -11.77 5.91 4.50
C GLU A 99 -12.23 4.93 5.57
N ASN A 100 -12.24 5.33 6.85
CA ASN A 100 -12.72 4.47 7.92
C ASN A 100 -14.25 4.21 7.85
N ILE A 101 -15.03 5.11 7.26
CA ILE A 101 -16.48 4.92 7.08
C ILE A 101 -16.78 4.01 5.89
N VAL A 102 -16.03 4.14 4.81
CA VAL A 102 -16.29 3.38 3.57
C VAL A 102 -15.55 2.04 3.51
N SER A 103 -14.53 1.85 4.34
CA SER A 103 -13.82 0.57 4.44
C SER A 103 -14.69 -0.55 4.99
N GLU A 104 -14.51 -1.75 4.46
CA GLU A 104 -15.18 -2.95 4.97
C GLU A 104 -14.69 -3.33 6.37
N THR A 105 -13.45 -2.97 6.71
CA THR A 105 -12.88 -3.19 8.05
C THR A 105 -13.32 -2.15 9.08
N GLY A 106 -13.93 -1.04 8.67
CA GLY A 106 -14.34 0.07 9.54
C GLY A 106 -13.17 0.83 10.19
N GLY A 107 -11.95 0.68 9.65
CA GLY A 107 -10.73 1.28 10.19
C GLY A 107 -9.47 0.44 9.95
N PRO A 108 -8.32 0.88 10.48
CA PRO A 108 -7.05 0.21 10.26
C PRO A 108 -7.00 -1.15 10.96
N VAL A 109 -6.45 -2.13 10.25
CA VAL A 109 -6.25 -3.49 10.71
C VAL A 109 -4.77 -3.82 10.80
N HIS A 110 -4.49 -4.92 11.48
CA HIS A 110 -3.18 -5.55 11.56
C HIS A 110 -3.46 -7.05 11.70
N TRP A 111 -3.57 -7.74 10.57
CA TRP A 111 -3.86 -9.16 10.50
C TRP A 111 -2.63 -9.95 10.07
N HIS A 112 -2.56 -11.20 10.53
CA HIS A 112 -1.48 -12.12 10.18
C HIS A 112 -2.06 -13.44 9.67
N ALA A 113 -1.35 -14.07 8.74
CA ALA A 113 -1.52 -15.48 8.41
C ALA A 113 -0.16 -16.14 8.18
N ASP A 114 0.06 -17.30 8.81
CA ASP A 114 1.25 -18.11 8.56
C ASP A 114 1.01 -18.95 7.30
N TYR A 115 2.06 -19.15 6.49
CA TYR A 115 1.92 -19.94 5.28
C TYR A 115 3.13 -20.81 4.98
N GLU A 116 2.89 -21.88 4.23
CA GLU A 116 3.92 -22.75 3.69
C GLU A 116 3.54 -23.14 2.25
N ILE A 117 4.53 -23.20 1.36
CA ILE A 117 4.35 -23.62 -0.03
C ILE A 117 5.23 -24.84 -0.25
N LEU A 118 4.63 -25.94 -0.68
CA LEU A 118 5.29 -27.20 -0.93
C LEU A 118 5.12 -27.57 -2.40
N VAL A 119 6.22 -27.81 -3.10
CA VAL A 119 6.22 -28.23 -4.50
C VAL A 119 6.84 -29.61 -4.60
N CYS A 120 6.03 -30.60 -5.00
CA CYS A 120 6.42 -32.00 -5.12
C CYS A 120 7.10 -32.54 -3.84
N GLY A 121 6.63 -32.10 -2.68
CA GLY A 121 7.13 -32.49 -1.36
C GLY A 121 8.29 -31.65 -0.81
N GLU A 122 8.79 -30.67 -1.55
CA GLU A 122 9.89 -29.79 -1.12
C GLU A 122 9.37 -28.38 -0.79
N PRO A 123 9.81 -27.76 0.33
CA PRO A 123 9.41 -26.42 0.69
C PRO A 123 9.99 -25.39 -0.28
N LEU A 124 9.17 -24.43 -0.69
CA LEU A 124 9.55 -23.36 -1.60
C LEU A 124 10.03 -22.12 -0.83
N GLU A 125 11.23 -21.63 -1.14
CA GLU A 125 11.76 -20.40 -0.56
C GLU A 125 11.49 -19.20 -1.50
N LEU A 126 10.66 -18.27 -1.04
CA LEU A 126 10.32 -17.04 -1.77
C LEU A 126 11.45 -16.00 -1.69
N LEU A 127 11.35 -14.98 -2.55
CA LEU A 127 12.22 -13.80 -2.49
C LEU A 127 12.19 -13.17 -1.09
N GLU A 128 13.39 -12.94 -0.54
CA GLU A 128 13.58 -12.30 0.75
C GLU A 128 13.92 -10.80 0.59
N SER A 129 13.48 -9.96 1.52
CA SER A 129 13.87 -8.54 1.52
C SER A 129 15.35 -8.37 1.85
N GLU A 130 16.08 -7.56 1.07
CA GLU A 130 17.50 -7.24 1.27
C GLU A 130 17.70 -5.73 1.56
N GLY A 131 18.68 -5.37 2.39
CA GLY A 131 19.13 -3.98 2.57
C GLY A 131 18.38 -3.21 3.66
N ILE A 132 17.95 -1.98 3.34
CA ILE A 132 17.25 -1.09 4.30
C ILE A 132 15.75 -1.42 4.34
N GLU A 133 15.23 -1.97 3.25
CA GLU A 133 13.85 -2.45 3.19
C GLU A 133 13.75 -3.78 3.94
N ASN A 134 12.86 -3.83 4.90
CA ASN A 134 12.61 -5.02 5.72
C ASN A 134 11.34 -5.73 5.31
N LYS A 135 10.85 -5.56 4.07
CA LYS A 135 9.60 -6.17 3.61
C LYS A 135 9.63 -6.48 2.12
N VAL A 136 8.82 -7.45 1.70
CA VAL A 136 8.49 -7.71 0.30
C VAL A 136 6.99 -7.54 0.13
N GLY A 137 6.55 -6.65 -0.78
CA GLY A 137 5.14 -6.29 -0.96
C GLY A 137 4.87 -4.79 -0.78
N SER A 138 3.58 -4.43 -0.66
CA SER A 138 3.14 -3.05 -0.51
C SER A 138 3.23 -2.55 0.94
N ALA A 139 2.70 -1.37 1.24
CA ALA A 139 2.54 -0.92 2.63
C ALA A 139 1.45 -1.71 3.36
N GLU A 140 0.42 -2.10 2.62
CA GLU A 140 -0.78 -2.71 3.14
C GLU A 140 -0.67 -4.23 3.23
N VAL A 141 0.00 -4.87 2.27
CA VAL A 141 0.10 -6.33 2.20
C VAL A 141 1.53 -6.74 1.86
N HIS A 142 2.20 -7.43 2.79
CA HIS A 142 3.63 -7.75 2.67
C HIS A 142 4.06 -8.95 3.52
N GLY A 143 5.31 -9.40 3.35
CA GLY A 143 5.99 -10.36 4.22
C GLY A 143 7.34 -9.84 4.75
N HIS A 144 7.82 -10.42 5.86
CA HIS A 144 9.05 -10.02 6.57
C HIS A 144 10.13 -11.12 6.62
N ASN A 145 10.12 -12.05 5.67
CA ASN A 145 11.00 -13.25 5.64
C ASN A 145 10.76 -14.20 6.84
N ASP A 146 9.54 -14.23 7.36
CA ASP A 146 9.14 -14.99 8.54
C ASP A 146 8.00 -15.99 8.25
N TYR A 147 7.78 -16.31 6.97
CA TYR A 147 6.71 -17.20 6.50
C TYR A 147 5.32 -16.76 6.94
N ARG A 148 5.13 -15.44 7.02
CA ARG A 148 3.90 -14.79 7.44
C ARG A 148 3.48 -13.70 6.45
N ILE A 149 2.20 -13.67 6.18
CA ILE A 149 1.50 -12.61 5.46
C ILE A 149 1.06 -11.58 6.47
N HIS A 150 1.41 -10.31 6.22
CA HIS A 150 1.01 -9.16 6.99
C HIS A 150 0.00 -8.34 6.20
N ILE A 151 -1.13 -8.04 6.82
CA ILE A 151 -2.14 -7.12 6.27
C ILE A 151 -2.31 -5.97 7.27
N GLU A 152 -1.91 -4.76 6.87
CA GLU A 152 -1.84 -3.58 7.72
C GLU A 152 -2.51 -2.38 7.06
N GLY A 153 -3.23 -1.57 7.82
CA GLY A 153 -3.88 -0.36 7.29
C GLY A 153 -5.39 -0.55 7.05
N THR A 154 -6.01 0.33 6.29
CA THR A 154 -7.48 0.38 6.13
C THR A 154 -7.87 -0.27 4.81
N LEU A 155 -8.61 -1.39 4.85
CA LEU A 155 -8.98 -2.12 3.64
C LEU A 155 -10.31 -1.60 3.07
N LEU A 156 -10.30 -1.19 1.81
CA LEU A 156 -11.52 -0.74 1.14
C LEU A 156 -12.40 -1.92 0.70
N SER A 157 -11.78 -3.10 0.51
CA SER A 157 -12.46 -4.36 0.20
C SER A 157 -11.76 -5.55 0.85
N GLU A 158 -12.51 -6.56 1.26
CA GLU A 158 -12.02 -7.87 1.71
C GLU A 158 -11.10 -8.54 0.68
N ARG A 159 -11.25 -8.23 -0.61
CA ARG A 159 -10.36 -8.74 -1.68
C ARG A 159 -8.92 -8.26 -1.52
N GLU A 160 -8.69 -7.13 -0.87
CA GLU A 160 -7.33 -6.64 -0.57
C GLU A 160 -6.62 -7.57 0.43
N ALA A 161 -7.37 -8.29 1.26
CA ALA A 161 -6.88 -9.33 2.16
C ALA A 161 -6.84 -10.74 1.54
N SER A 162 -7.02 -10.85 0.21
CA SER A 162 -6.99 -12.15 -0.47
C SER A 162 -5.58 -12.68 -0.67
N LEU A 163 -5.44 -14.00 -0.66
CA LEU A 163 -4.16 -14.69 -0.92
C LEU A 163 -3.60 -14.37 -2.31
N GLY A 164 -4.48 -14.26 -3.32
CA GLY A 164 -4.10 -13.84 -4.66
C GLY A 164 -3.56 -12.41 -4.71
N ASN A 165 -4.13 -11.48 -3.94
CA ASN A 165 -3.58 -10.13 -3.82
C ASN A 165 -2.20 -10.15 -3.15
N PHE A 166 -2.00 -10.92 -2.07
CA PHE A 166 -0.68 -11.06 -1.47
C PHE A 166 0.38 -11.50 -2.48
N PHE A 167 0.11 -12.56 -3.26
CA PHE A 167 1.05 -13.02 -4.28
C PHE A 167 1.31 -11.96 -5.35
N ARG A 168 0.29 -11.22 -5.78
CA ARG A 168 0.45 -10.09 -6.70
C ARG A 168 1.35 -8.99 -6.12
N GLN A 169 1.17 -8.62 -4.86
CA GLN A 169 1.98 -7.58 -4.21
C GLN A 169 3.46 -7.96 -4.09
N ILE A 170 3.76 -9.24 -3.90
CA ILE A 170 5.16 -9.71 -3.86
C ILE A 170 5.74 -9.99 -5.26
N GLY A 171 5.04 -9.63 -6.34
CA GLY A 171 5.52 -9.78 -7.72
C GLY A 171 5.23 -11.14 -8.37
N GLY A 172 4.31 -11.91 -7.79
CA GLY A 172 3.81 -13.18 -8.31
C GLY A 172 2.40 -13.09 -8.88
N GLU A 173 1.80 -14.26 -9.13
CA GLU A 173 0.42 -14.44 -9.58
C GLU A 173 -0.09 -15.78 -9.07
N MET A 174 -1.32 -15.81 -8.55
CA MET A 174 -2.00 -17.02 -8.13
C MET A 174 -3.34 -17.12 -8.88
N THR A 175 -3.59 -18.28 -9.46
CA THR A 175 -4.88 -18.64 -10.08
C THR A 175 -5.44 -19.90 -9.42
N GLU A 176 -6.62 -20.37 -9.83
CA GLU A 176 -7.16 -21.65 -9.34
C GLU A 176 -6.30 -22.87 -9.72
N THR A 177 -5.40 -22.73 -10.70
CA THR A 177 -4.65 -23.86 -11.27
C THR A 177 -3.15 -23.61 -11.37
N SER A 178 -2.65 -22.44 -10.96
CA SER A 178 -1.23 -22.12 -11.06
C SER A 178 -0.75 -21.13 -10.01
N LEU A 179 0.55 -21.22 -9.71
CA LEU A 179 1.27 -20.28 -8.88
C LEU A 179 2.54 -19.84 -9.59
N THR A 180 2.72 -18.53 -9.71
CA THR A 180 3.94 -17.89 -10.20
C THR A 180 4.49 -17.00 -9.08
N VAL A 181 5.74 -17.17 -8.69
CA VAL A 181 6.33 -16.39 -7.58
C VAL A 181 7.82 -16.12 -7.79
N PRO A 182 8.34 -14.97 -7.32
CA PRO A 182 9.77 -14.75 -7.27
C PRO A 182 10.39 -15.58 -6.15
N LEU A 183 11.47 -16.27 -6.49
CA LEU A 183 12.20 -17.16 -5.59
C LEU A 183 13.40 -16.44 -4.97
N LYS A 184 13.92 -17.02 -3.89
CA LYS A 184 15.08 -16.49 -3.17
C LYS A 184 16.32 -16.27 -4.04
N ASP A 185 16.51 -17.10 -5.07
CA ASP A 185 17.61 -16.98 -6.03
C ASP A 185 17.38 -15.91 -7.11
N LYS A 186 16.30 -15.12 -6.99
CA LYS A 186 15.88 -14.05 -7.89
C LYS A 186 15.38 -14.56 -9.25
N THR A 187 15.06 -15.85 -9.36
CA THR A 187 14.33 -16.41 -10.50
C THR A 187 12.83 -16.36 -10.29
N ILE A 188 12.06 -16.59 -11.35
CA ILE A 188 10.60 -16.73 -11.29
C ILE A 188 10.26 -18.22 -11.36
N GLY A 189 9.65 -18.74 -10.31
CA GLY A 189 9.06 -20.07 -10.29
C GLY A 189 7.66 -20.04 -10.88
N HIS A 190 7.28 -21.09 -11.61
CA HIS A 190 5.95 -21.27 -12.17
C HIS A 190 5.55 -22.74 -12.10
N TRP A 191 4.36 -23.00 -11.56
CA TRP A 191 3.78 -24.33 -11.47
C TRP A 191 2.31 -24.26 -11.83
N ASP A 192 1.92 -25.03 -12.84
CA ASP A 192 0.54 -25.22 -13.26
C ASP A 192 0.12 -26.70 -13.10
N ASN A 193 -1.19 -26.95 -13.03
CA ASN A 193 -1.76 -28.29 -12.88
C ASN A 193 -1.49 -29.25 -14.07
N ASP A 194 -0.88 -28.80 -15.16
CA ASP A 194 -0.46 -29.62 -16.30
C ASP A 194 1.03 -30.02 -16.22
N MET A 195 1.77 -29.55 -15.21
CA MET A 195 3.17 -29.92 -14.98
C MET A 195 3.31 -31.24 -14.22
N GLU A 196 4.36 -32.02 -14.55
CA GLU A 196 4.70 -33.25 -13.83
C GLU A 196 5.71 -32.97 -12.69
N CYS A 197 5.49 -33.64 -11.56
CA CYS A 197 6.48 -33.75 -10.51
C CYS A 197 7.67 -34.66 -10.94
N PRO A 198 8.83 -34.58 -10.26
CA PRO A 198 10.02 -35.38 -10.60
C PRO A 198 9.81 -36.90 -10.56
N ASP A 199 8.76 -37.38 -9.89
CA ASP A 199 8.36 -38.79 -9.85
C ASP A 199 7.52 -39.24 -11.06
N GLY A 200 7.21 -38.32 -11.98
CA GLY A 200 6.45 -38.54 -13.21
C GLY A 200 4.93 -38.50 -13.02
N LYS A 201 4.42 -38.08 -11.85
CA LYS A 201 2.99 -37.83 -11.67
C LYS A 201 2.64 -36.41 -12.07
N GLN A 202 1.44 -36.23 -12.63
CA GLN A 202 0.88 -34.90 -12.86
C GLN A 202 0.59 -34.23 -11.51
N GLY A 203 1.22 -33.09 -11.26
CA GLY A 203 1.04 -32.33 -10.04
C GLY A 203 -0.24 -31.49 -10.08
N LYS A 204 -0.87 -31.32 -8.92
CA LYS A 204 -2.05 -30.50 -8.75
C LYS A 204 -1.94 -29.65 -7.50
N TRP A 205 -2.35 -28.40 -7.62
CA TRP A 205 -2.51 -27.51 -6.49
C TRP A 205 -3.69 -27.92 -5.60
N LYS A 206 -3.42 -27.96 -4.29
CA LYS A 206 -4.40 -28.02 -3.22
C LYS A 206 -4.01 -27.03 -2.13
N MET A 207 -4.98 -26.62 -1.32
CA MET A 207 -4.75 -25.73 -0.19
C MET A 207 -5.31 -26.36 1.08
N VAL A 208 -4.62 -26.21 2.20
CA VAL A 208 -5.09 -26.64 3.52
C VAL A 208 -5.08 -25.43 4.42
N VAL A 209 -6.25 -25.11 4.98
CA VAL A 209 -6.43 -23.97 5.89
C VAL A 209 -6.76 -24.51 7.26
N ASN A 210 -5.90 -24.22 8.25
CA ASN A 210 -6.08 -24.68 9.63
C ASN A 210 -6.34 -26.20 9.74
N GLY A 211 -5.65 -26.99 8.91
CA GLY A 211 -5.78 -28.45 8.83
C GLY A 211 -6.99 -28.97 8.04
N THR A 212 -7.78 -28.09 7.40
CA THR A 212 -8.91 -28.47 6.54
C THR A 212 -8.55 -28.26 5.08
N GLU A 213 -8.60 -29.33 4.28
CA GLU A 213 -8.38 -29.27 2.84
C GLU A 213 -9.48 -28.46 2.15
N THR A 214 -9.08 -27.62 1.22
CA THR A 214 -9.94 -26.74 0.41
C THR A 214 -9.37 -26.62 -1.01
N GLU A 215 -10.17 -26.11 -1.92
CA GLU A 215 -9.72 -25.78 -3.28
C GLU A 215 -8.63 -24.70 -3.23
N PHE A 216 -7.66 -24.79 -4.15
CA PHE A 216 -6.64 -23.76 -4.34
C PHE A 216 -7.31 -22.50 -4.88
N ASN A 217 -7.50 -21.51 -4.00
CA ASN A 217 -8.39 -20.39 -4.27
C ASN A 217 -7.67 -19.04 -4.07
N PRO A 218 -7.41 -18.28 -5.15
CA PRO A 218 -6.80 -16.96 -5.03
C PRO A 218 -7.71 -15.94 -4.33
N GLU A 219 -9.03 -16.17 -4.29
CA GLU A 219 -10.00 -15.32 -3.60
C GLU A 219 -10.11 -15.62 -2.10
N TYR A 220 -9.31 -16.54 -1.55
CA TYR A 220 -9.32 -16.83 -0.12
C TYR A 220 -8.94 -15.58 0.70
N VAL A 221 -9.89 -15.08 1.49
CA VAL A 221 -9.69 -13.93 2.38
C VAL A 221 -9.11 -14.39 3.71
N ILE A 222 -7.95 -13.84 4.05
CA ILE A 222 -7.25 -14.15 5.30
C ILE A 222 -8.11 -13.73 6.51
N ALA A 223 -8.21 -14.62 7.50
CA ALA A 223 -9.01 -14.38 8.69
C ALA A 223 -8.55 -13.14 9.47
N PRO A 224 -9.48 -12.33 10.00
CA PRO A 224 -9.18 -11.01 10.59
C PRO A 224 -8.64 -11.09 12.03
N TYR A 225 -7.63 -11.93 12.26
CA TYR A 225 -7.03 -12.13 13.58
C TYR A 225 -5.75 -11.30 13.73
N SER A 226 -5.66 -10.57 14.86
CA SER A 226 -4.61 -9.59 15.13
C SER A 226 -3.64 -9.97 16.26
N THR A 227 -3.80 -11.15 16.85
CA THR A 227 -2.93 -11.61 17.95
C THR A 227 -1.93 -12.61 17.40
N VAL A 228 -0.84 -12.91 18.11
CA VAL A 228 0.17 -13.90 17.65
C VAL A 228 0.31 -15.03 18.67
N PRO A 229 0.11 -16.32 18.29
CA PRO A 229 -0.56 -16.79 17.07
C PRO A 229 -2.08 -16.85 17.35
N PRO A 230 -2.87 -15.89 16.87
CA PRO A 230 -3.85 -16.28 15.85
C PRO A 230 -3.76 -15.55 14.51
N GLY A 231 -3.81 -16.37 13.49
CA GLY A 231 -4.02 -16.10 12.07
C GLY A 231 -4.45 -17.41 11.45
N ASP A 232 -4.75 -17.42 10.15
CA ASP A 232 -4.80 -18.72 9.46
C ASP A 232 -3.40 -19.31 9.35
N TYR A 233 -3.32 -20.64 9.40
CA TYR A 233 -2.19 -21.37 8.84
C TYR A 233 -2.61 -21.96 7.50
N ILE A 234 -1.92 -21.53 6.44
CA ILE A 234 -2.25 -21.84 5.05
C ILE A 234 -1.12 -22.66 4.43
N GLU A 235 -1.38 -23.94 4.17
CA GLU A 235 -0.46 -24.78 3.38
C GLU A 235 -0.93 -24.82 1.93
N MET A 236 -0.05 -24.50 1.00
CA MET A 236 -0.28 -24.62 -0.44
C MET A 236 0.61 -25.74 -0.97
N VAL A 237 0.01 -26.78 -1.52
CA VAL A 237 0.75 -28.00 -1.90
C VAL A 237 0.50 -28.31 -3.37
N PHE A 238 1.58 -28.53 -4.11
CA PHE A 238 1.57 -29.03 -5.48
C PHE A 238 2.09 -30.47 -5.49
N GLU A 239 1.21 -31.46 -5.72
CA GLU A 239 1.56 -32.90 -5.68
C GLU A 239 0.74 -33.78 -6.64
#